data_AF-A0A1G3RQZ7-F1
#
_entry.id   AF-A0A1G3RQZ7-F1
#
_cell.length_a   1.000
_cell.length_b   1.000
_cell.length_c   1.000
_cell.angle_alpha   90.00
_cell.angle_beta   90.00
_cell.angle_gamma   90.00
#
_symmetry.space_group_name_H-M   'P 1'
#
loop_
_entity.id
_entity.type
_entity.pdbx_description
1 polymer ?
#
loop_
_entity_poly.entity_id
_entity_poly.type
_entity_poly.pdbx_seq_one_letter_code
_entity_poly.pdbx_strand_id
1 'polypeptide(L)'
;MSREYHEQSTPARRKIHATDDFSECLPLSSPGLCQACLFYDQDQDYTEAMISDYLFCDWDEAPALMDFERPYLEAIQRCAVLHEAITGYGPDGANNPKTWPLALELFATVPAIINVTLNYHICIGLGMPLHPTEYFEVAPGSLPLHAYPPEMTENAFSLYKMAIELAVSAYAMKPDFPSRARKFTATLPSSLGAFIYTSKADKYTWRGSEPAKVKSLADSVLRRGRPEIAVGLAHGSIMAGLLLACMMDCRLWFLRFSMFKRKDVRPVITPMDETMLRSFGQGEGILVFDEDSASGTTLSLMAETIGAIAPKARTGSVIRHASSCFKPDHVGRIWWD
;
A
#
# COMPACT_ATOMS: atom_id res chain seq x y z
N MET A 1 8.78 54.27 -36.72
CA MET A 1 7.43 54.52 -36.17
C MET A 1 7.16 53.38 -35.20
N SER A 2 7.59 53.52 -33.94
CA SER A 2 6.79 53.98 -32.78
C SER A 2 5.83 52.86 -32.30
N ARG A 3 6.23 52.09 -31.25
CA ARG A 3 5.65 52.01 -29.87
C ARG A 3 4.18 51.55 -29.87
N GLU A 4 3.75 50.53 -29.12
CA GLU A 4 3.63 50.37 -27.65
C GLU A 4 3.46 48.84 -27.33
N TYR A 5 4.09 48.19 -26.34
CA TYR A 5 3.94 48.20 -24.86
C TYR A 5 2.51 48.00 -24.30
N HIS A 6 2.24 46.80 -23.75
CA HIS A 6 1.46 46.56 -22.52
C HIS A 6 1.75 45.12 -22.04
N GLU A 7 2.57 44.92 -21.00
CA GLU A 7 2.31 44.98 -19.55
C GLU A 7 1.49 43.81 -18.95
N GLN A 8 2.14 43.19 -17.96
CA GLN A 8 1.79 42.01 -17.20
C GLN A 8 0.79 42.36 -16.08
N SER A 9 -0.08 41.42 -15.70
CA SER A 9 -0.79 41.49 -14.41
C SER A 9 -0.73 40.14 -13.68
N THR A 10 0.02 40.13 -12.58
CA THR A 10 0.10 39.05 -11.59
C THR A 10 -1.04 39.21 -10.57
N PRO A 11 -1.70 38.14 -10.07
CA PRO A 11 -2.68 38.28 -9.00
C PRO A 11 -2.01 38.38 -7.63
N ALA A 12 -2.47 39.34 -6.83
CA ALA A 12 -1.96 39.70 -5.52
C ALA A 12 -2.27 38.65 -4.44
N ARG A 13 -1.27 38.38 -3.59
CA ARG A 13 -1.40 37.68 -2.30
C ARG A 13 -2.19 38.54 -1.31
N ARG A 14 -3.31 38.03 -0.80
CA ARG A 14 -4.02 38.60 0.37
C ARG A 14 -3.23 38.30 1.64
N LYS A 15 -2.84 39.35 2.36
CA LYS A 15 -2.42 39.30 3.76
C LYS A 15 -3.67 39.24 4.64
N ILE A 16 -3.79 38.24 5.50
CA ILE A 16 -4.79 38.20 6.58
C ILE A 16 -4.09 38.74 7.83
N HIS A 17 -4.62 39.82 8.37
CA HIS A 17 -4.20 40.39 9.65
C HIS A 17 -4.81 39.59 10.79
N ALA A 18 -3.96 39.17 11.73
CA ALA A 18 -4.37 38.75 13.06
C ALA A 18 -4.77 39.99 13.86
N THR A 19 -5.92 39.94 14.50
CA THR A 19 -6.28 40.84 15.60
C THR A 19 -6.76 39.97 16.75
N ASP A 20 -5.93 39.93 17.79
CA ASP A 20 -6.32 39.53 19.14
C ASP A 20 -7.30 40.57 19.68
N ASP A 21 -8.37 40.10 20.33
CA ASP A 21 -9.05 40.88 21.36
C ASP A 21 -9.54 39.94 22.46
N PHE A 22 -8.98 40.14 23.65
CA PHE A 22 -9.20 39.40 24.89
C PHE A 22 -9.86 40.35 25.89
N SER A 23 -11.16 40.18 26.16
CA SER A 23 -11.91 40.66 27.34
C SER A 23 -13.39 40.35 27.09
N GLU A 24 -14.23 39.75 27.94
CA GLU A 24 -14.41 39.86 29.38
C GLU A 24 -15.09 38.59 29.96
N CYS A 25 -14.97 38.45 31.29
CA CYS A 25 -15.44 37.36 32.14
C CYS A 25 -16.97 37.21 32.25
N LEU A 26 -17.46 36.01 32.63
CA LEU A 26 -18.15 35.76 33.92
C LEU A 26 -18.36 34.23 34.15
N PRO A 27 -18.43 33.76 35.42
CA PRO A 27 -18.39 32.34 35.77
C PRO A 27 -19.78 31.78 36.13
N LEU A 28 -20.08 30.54 35.72
CA LEU A 28 -21.16 29.75 36.33
C LEU A 28 -20.74 28.29 36.52
N SER A 29 -20.86 27.88 37.78
CA SER A 29 -20.64 26.58 38.38
C SER A 29 -21.73 25.56 38.03
N SER A 30 -21.35 24.36 37.58
CA SER A 30 -21.79 23.05 38.12
C SER A 30 -21.26 21.87 37.28
N PRO A 31 -21.06 20.67 37.87
CA PRO A 31 -20.25 19.60 37.31
C PRO A 31 -21.08 18.52 36.60
N GLY A 32 -20.52 17.96 35.53
CA GLY A 32 -20.97 16.68 34.98
C GLY A 32 -21.60 16.78 33.60
N LEU A 33 -20.76 16.68 32.58
CA LEU A 33 -21.00 15.95 31.33
C LEU A 33 -19.70 16.03 30.52
N CYS A 34 -19.04 14.89 30.35
CA CYS A 34 -17.81 14.77 29.57
C CYS A 34 -18.15 15.03 28.09
N GLN A 35 -17.96 16.27 27.67
CA GLN A 35 -18.13 16.74 26.29
C GLN A 35 -16.87 16.38 25.47
N ALA A 36 -16.53 15.08 25.46
CA ALA A 36 -15.43 14.51 24.67
C ALA A 36 -15.93 13.71 23.45
N CYS A 37 -17.20 13.91 23.06
CA CYS A 37 -17.76 13.47 21.80
C CYS A 37 -18.32 14.72 21.12
N LEU A 38 -18.02 14.88 19.82
CA LEU A 38 -18.31 16.03 18.96
C LEU A 38 -17.15 17.03 18.92
N PHE A 39 -16.13 16.72 18.11
CA PHE A 39 -15.33 17.60 17.24
C PHE A 39 -14.14 16.78 16.72
N TYR A 40 -14.42 15.90 15.76
CA TYR A 40 -13.42 15.45 14.80
C TYR A 40 -14.00 15.82 13.44
N ASP A 41 -14.02 17.13 13.19
CA ASP A 41 -14.24 17.67 11.86
C ASP A 41 -12.88 17.77 11.15
N GLN A 42 -13.00 17.74 9.84
CA GLN A 42 -12.05 17.40 8.79
C GLN A 42 -10.79 18.29 8.74
N ASP A 43 -9.81 17.81 7.97
CA ASP A 43 -8.65 18.53 7.42
C ASP A 43 -7.29 17.98 7.85
N GLN A 44 -7.01 16.74 7.44
CA GLN A 44 -5.74 16.52 6.76
C GLN A 44 -6.04 16.59 5.26
N ASP A 45 -5.73 17.74 4.68
CA ASP A 45 -5.74 17.98 3.24
C ASP A 45 -4.79 16.98 2.55
N TYR A 46 -5.29 15.79 2.21
CA TYR A 46 -4.72 15.01 1.12
C TYR A 46 -5.10 15.76 -0.16
N THR A 47 -4.32 16.76 -0.54
CA THR A 47 -4.64 17.65 -1.69
C THR A 47 -4.61 16.94 -3.05
N GLU A 48 -4.30 15.65 -3.09
CA GLU A 48 -4.25 14.86 -4.32
C GLU A 48 -5.27 13.72 -4.24
N ALA A 49 -6.09 13.60 -5.30
CA ALA A 49 -7.06 12.53 -5.42
C ALA A 49 -6.38 11.16 -5.35
N MET A 50 -6.98 10.22 -4.62
CA MET A 50 -6.53 8.85 -4.52
C MET A 50 -7.53 7.91 -5.18
N ILE A 51 -7.10 6.67 -5.49
CA ILE A 51 -7.99 5.67 -6.09
C ILE A 51 -9.25 5.43 -5.24
N SER A 52 -9.14 5.57 -3.91
CA SER A 52 -10.26 5.45 -2.98
C SER A 52 -11.42 6.41 -3.28
N ASP A 53 -11.14 7.57 -3.86
CA ASP A 53 -12.15 8.58 -4.20
C ASP A 53 -13.00 8.16 -5.41
N TYR A 54 -12.53 7.17 -6.16
CA TYR A 54 -13.20 6.63 -7.35
C TYR A 54 -13.86 5.26 -7.10
N LEU A 55 -13.71 4.69 -5.90
CA LEU A 55 -14.21 3.35 -5.57
C LEU A 55 -15.61 3.40 -4.99
N PHE A 56 -16.57 2.95 -5.79
CA PHE A 56 -17.97 2.78 -5.41
C PHE A 56 -18.39 1.33 -5.67
N CYS A 57 -18.23 0.48 -4.66
CA CYS A 57 -18.44 -0.96 -4.77
C CYS A 57 -18.86 -1.56 -3.43
N ASP A 58 -19.40 -2.78 -3.48
CA ASP A 58 -19.60 -3.61 -2.30
C ASP A 58 -18.26 -4.18 -1.81
N TRP A 59 -18.02 -4.06 -0.51
CA TRP A 59 -16.82 -4.58 0.15
C TRP A 59 -17.04 -5.93 0.83
N ASP A 60 -18.27 -6.44 0.86
CA ASP A 60 -18.60 -7.71 1.49
C ASP A 60 -18.27 -8.92 0.62
N GLU A 61 -18.42 -8.82 -0.71
CA GLU A 61 -18.06 -9.86 -1.67
C GLU A 61 -16.99 -9.39 -2.65
N ALA A 62 -15.98 -10.24 -2.88
CA ALA A 62 -14.93 -9.96 -3.85
C ALA A 62 -15.51 -9.94 -5.27
N PRO A 63 -15.23 -8.89 -6.08
CA PRO A 63 -15.77 -8.80 -7.43
C PRO A 63 -15.06 -9.78 -8.37
N ALA A 64 -15.80 -10.28 -9.37
CA ALA A 64 -15.30 -11.28 -10.32
C ALA A 64 -14.04 -10.81 -11.10
N LEU A 65 -13.83 -9.50 -11.24
CA LEU A 65 -12.62 -8.95 -11.87
C LEU A 65 -11.32 -9.19 -11.09
N MET A 66 -11.40 -9.65 -9.83
CA MET A 66 -10.22 -10.14 -9.10
C MET A 66 -9.74 -11.50 -9.61
N ASP A 67 -10.61 -12.26 -10.28
CA ASP A 67 -10.25 -13.51 -10.95
C ASP A 67 -9.83 -13.21 -12.38
N PHE A 68 -8.52 -13.23 -12.64
CA PHE A 68 -8.00 -13.09 -14.00
C PHE A 68 -6.65 -13.77 -14.16
N GLU A 69 -6.34 -14.07 -15.40
CA GLU A 69 -5.04 -14.58 -15.81
C GLU A 69 -4.57 -13.76 -17.01
N ARG A 70 -3.33 -13.25 -16.95
CA ARG A 70 -2.74 -12.48 -18.04
C ARG A 70 -1.22 -12.42 -17.98
N PRO A 71 -0.55 -12.18 -19.13
CA PRO A 71 0.87 -11.83 -19.13
C PRO A 71 1.17 -10.59 -18.27
N TYR A 72 2.28 -10.62 -17.54
CA TYR A 72 2.66 -9.58 -16.60
C TYR A 72 2.79 -8.21 -17.27
N LEU A 73 3.40 -8.16 -18.45
CA LEU A 73 3.52 -6.94 -19.23
C LEU A 73 2.15 -6.34 -19.56
N GLU A 74 1.19 -7.17 -19.95
CA GLU A 74 -0.17 -6.74 -20.26
C GLU A 74 -0.93 -6.24 -19.02
N ALA A 75 -0.65 -6.81 -17.84
CA ALA A 75 -1.23 -6.32 -16.58
C ALA A 75 -0.80 -4.87 -16.30
N ILE A 76 0.49 -4.57 -16.45
CA ILE A 76 1.05 -3.22 -16.25
C ILE A 76 0.48 -2.24 -17.28
N GLN A 77 0.45 -2.65 -18.56
CA GLN A 77 -0.11 -1.84 -19.63
C GLN A 77 -1.59 -1.56 -19.42
N ARG A 78 -2.36 -2.54 -18.95
CA ARG A 78 -3.77 -2.33 -18.61
C ARG A 78 -3.93 -1.31 -17.48
N CYS A 79 -3.10 -1.36 -16.45
CA CYS A 79 -3.12 -0.35 -15.40
C CYS A 79 -2.92 1.06 -15.98
N ALA A 80 -1.95 1.24 -16.88
CA ALA A 80 -1.70 2.53 -17.53
C ALA A 80 -2.90 3.03 -18.35
N VAL A 81 -3.54 2.15 -19.13
CA VAL A 81 -4.75 2.48 -19.91
C VAL A 81 -5.92 2.87 -19.01
N LEU A 82 -6.15 2.11 -17.93
CA LEU A 82 -7.22 2.41 -16.97
C LEU A 82 -6.97 3.75 -16.28
N HIS A 83 -5.72 4.01 -15.86
CA HIS A 83 -5.35 5.27 -15.24
C HIS A 83 -5.56 6.47 -16.17
N GLU A 84 -5.11 6.39 -17.44
CA GLU A 84 -5.35 7.43 -18.46
C GLU A 84 -6.87 7.63 -18.69
N ALA A 85 -7.65 6.56 -18.74
CA ALA A 85 -9.09 6.63 -18.93
C ALA A 85 -9.81 7.29 -17.74
N ILE A 86 -9.38 7.03 -16.49
CA ILE A 86 -9.94 7.67 -15.28
C ILE A 86 -9.57 9.15 -15.25
N THR A 87 -8.29 9.47 -15.41
CA THR A 87 -7.78 10.85 -15.32
C THR A 87 -8.21 11.73 -16.49
N GLY A 88 -8.58 11.14 -17.64
CA GLY A 88 -9.14 11.86 -18.78
C GLY A 88 -10.47 12.58 -18.50
N TYR A 89 -11.16 12.25 -17.39
CA TYR A 89 -12.35 12.96 -16.94
C TYR A 89 -12.06 14.25 -16.15
N GLY A 90 -10.78 14.56 -15.89
CA GLY A 90 -10.37 15.77 -15.18
C GLY A 90 -10.64 15.72 -13.67
N PRO A 91 -10.59 16.88 -12.99
CA PRO A 91 -10.72 16.97 -11.53
C PRO A 91 -12.02 16.40 -10.95
N ASP A 92 -13.11 16.45 -11.71
CA ASP A 92 -14.42 15.94 -11.29
C ASP A 92 -14.61 14.44 -11.59
N GLY A 93 -13.56 13.74 -12.05
CA GLY A 93 -13.63 12.34 -12.46
C GLY A 93 -14.11 11.39 -11.36
N ALA A 94 -13.81 11.68 -10.09
CA ALA A 94 -14.25 10.89 -8.94
C ALA A 94 -15.79 10.87 -8.79
N ASN A 95 -16.43 11.99 -9.10
CA ASN A 95 -17.88 12.14 -9.05
C ASN A 95 -18.60 11.59 -10.30
N ASN A 96 -17.86 11.04 -11.26
CA ASN A 96 -18.41 10.53 -12.51
C ASN A 96 -18.60 9.00 -12.45
N PRO A 97 -19.84 8.48 -12.48
CA PRO A 97 -20.10 7.04 -12.40
C PRO A 97 -19.44 6.19 -13.49
N LYS A 98 -18.99 6.79 -14.61
CA LYS A 98 -18.24 6.09 -15.66
C LYS A 98 -16.82 5.72 -15.25
N THR A 99 -16.25 6.38 -14.24
CA THR A 99 -14.89 6.06 -13.75
C THR A 99 -14.89 4.93 -12.74
N TRP A 100 -16.00 4.66 -12.05
CA TRP A 100 -16.08 3.66 -10.99
C TRP A 100 -15.69 2.24 -11.43
N PRO A 101 -16.22 1.67 -12.54
CA PRO A 101 -15.78 0.34 -12.98
C PRO A 101 -14.32 0.32 -13.44
N LEU A 102 -13.81 1.44 -13.99
CA LEU A 102 -12.41 1.55 -14.39
C LEU A 102 -11.48 1.58 -13.17
N ALA A 103 -11.86 2.34 -12.15
CA ALA A 103 -11.13 2.43 -10.90
C ALA A 103 -11.13 1.10 -10.15
N LEU A 104 -12.27 0.40 -10.14
CA LEU A 104 -12.39 -0.93 -9.55
C LEU A 104 -11.46 -1.94 -10.25
N GLU A 105 -11.43 -1.95 -11.58
CA GLU A 105 -10.51 -2.79 -12.33
C GLU A 105 -9.05 -2.43 -12.08
N LEU A 106 -8.72 -1.13 -12.03
CA LEU A 106 -7.36 -0.66 -11.74
C LEU A 106 -6.93 -1.12 -10.35
N PHE A 107 -7.78 -0.90 -9.36
CA PHE A 107 -7.56 -1.28 -7.97
C PHE A 107 -7.25 -2.78 -7.81
N ALA A 108 -7.98 -3.65 -8.52
CA ALA A 108 -7.75 -5.10 -8.51
C ALA A 108 -6.58 -5.56 -9.37
N THR A 109 -6.19 -4.81 -10.41
CA THR A 109 -5.10 -5.20 -11.33
C THR A 109 -3.71 -4.82 -10.81
N VAL A 110 -3.59 -3.67 -10.14
CA VAL A 110 -2.31 -3.15 -9.62
C VAL A 110 -1.51 -4.14 -8.76
N PRO A 111 -2.11 -5.00 -7.90
CA PRO A 111 -1.37 -6.02 -7.15
C PRO A 111 -0.49 -6.94 -8.02
N ALA A 112 -0.82 -7.13 -9.30
CA ALA A 112 0.03 -7.86 -10.25
C ALA A 112 1.45 -7.27 -10.33
N ILE A 113 1.57 -5.93 -10.31
CA ILE A 113 2.84 -5.19 -10.38
C ILE A 113 3.80 -5.68 -9.28
N ILE A 114 3.28 -5.87 -8.07
CA ILE A 114 4.03 -6.29 -6.88
C ILE A 114 4.23 -7.81 -6.86
N ASN A 115 3.18 -8.60 -7.10
CA ASN A 115 3.23 -10.05 -6.92
C ASN A 115 4.32 -10.72 -7.76
N VAL A 116 4.44 -10.35 -9.03
CA VAL A 116 5.42 -10.94 -9.94
C VAL A 116 6.85 -10.51 -9.59
N THR A 117 7.05 -9.23 -9.23
CA THR A 117 8.38 -8.70 -8.89
C THR A 117 8.85 -9.15 -7.51
N LEU A 118 7.95 -9.32 -6.55
CA LEU A 118 8.24 -9.96 -5.26
C LEU A 118 8.69 -11.40 -5.46
N ASN A 119 7.98 -12.16 -6.30
CA ASN A 119 8.37 -13.53 -6.63
C ASN A 119 9.75 -13.57 -7.30
N TYR A 120 10.00 -12.69 -8.26
CA TYR A 120 11.30 -12.56 -8.93
C TYR A 120 12.44 -12.22 -7.95
N HIS A 121 12.22 -11.21 -7.09
CA HIS A 121 13.16 -10.80 -6.05
C HIS A 121 13.52 -11.95 -5.11
N ILE A 122 12.52 -12.69 -4.61
CA ILE A 122 12.76 -13.83 -3.73
C ILE A 122 13.49 -14.97 -4.47
N CYS A 123 13.11 -15.28 -5.72
CA CYS A 123 13.81 -16.28 -6.53
C CYS A 123 15.31 -15.97 -6.64
N ILE A 124 15.64 -14.75 -7.05
CA ILE A 124 17.04 -14.36 -7.23
C ILE A 124 17.76 -14.26 -5.88
N GLY A 125 17.12 -13.68 -4.86
CA GLY A 125 17.69 -13.47 -3.53
C GLY A 125 17.94 -14.77 -2.75
N LEU A 126 17.19 -15.84 -3.01
CA LEU A 126 17.37 -17.15 -2.39
C LEU A 126 17.93 -18.21 -3.36
N GLY A 127 18.34 -17.82 -4.56
CA GLY A 127 18.98 -18.75 -5.49
C GLY A 127 18.06 -19.84 -6.06
N MET A 128 16.77 -19.54 -6.21
CA MET A 128 15.77 -20.46 -6.76
C MET A 128 15.51 -20.18 -8.24
N PRO A 129 15.19 -21.24 -9.03
CA PRO A 129 14.86 -21.07 -10.43
C PRO A 129 13.59 -20.24 -10.63
N LEU A 130 13.55 -19.47 -11.71
CA LEU A 130 12.35 -18.73 -12.15
C LEU A 130 11.51 -19.62 -13.06
N HIS A 131 10.29 -19.97 -12.63
CA HIS A 131 9.32 -20.63 -13.51
C HIS A 131 8.53 -19.57 -14.32
N PRO A 132 8.24 -19.80 -15.61
CA PRO A 132 7.52 -18.82 -16.43
C PRO A 132 6.06 -18.61 -16.04
N THR A 133 5.44 -19.54 -15.30
CA THR A 133 4.00 -19.50 -14.97
C THR A 133 3.68 -19.92 -13.54
N GLU A 134 4.67 -20.32 -12.75
CA GLU A 134 4.42 -20.88 -11.41
C GLU A 134 5.19 -20.09 -10.37
N TYR A 135 4.56 -19.99 -9.20
CA TYR A 135 5.20 -19.49 -8.01
C TYR A 135 5.79 -20.67 -7.26
N PHE A 136 7.00 -20.51 -6.73
CA PHE A 136 7.68 -21.57 -5.99
C PHE A 136 7.22 -21.60 -4.52
N GLU A 137 7.21 -22.79 -3.93
CA GLU A 137 7.13 -22.99 -2.49
C GLU A 137 8.55 -22.92 -1.90
N VAL A 138 8.74 -22.24 -0.75
CA VAL A 138 10.05 -22.22 -0.06
C VAL A 138 9.98 -23.26 1.05
N ALA A 139 10.77 -24.32 0.91
CA ALA A 139 10.86 -25.34 1.94
C ALA A 139 11.65 -24.81 3.15
N PRO A 140 11.28 -25.15 4.39
CA PRO A 140 12.05 -24.77 5.57
C PRO A 140 13.48 -25.32 5.48
N GLY A 141 14.48 -24.44 5.61
CA GLY A 141 15.89 -24.85 5.60
C GLY A 141 16.50 -25.18 4.23
N SER A 142 15.81 -24.88 3.11
CA SER A 142 16.41 -25.02 1.79
C SER A 142 17.56 -24.02 1.59
N LEU A 143 18.77 -24.53 1.39
CA LEU A 143 19.92 -23.73 0.96
C LEU A 143 19.69 -23.21 -0.47
N PRO A 144 20.30 -22.07 -0.85
CA PRO A 144 20.23 -21.58 -2.21
C PRO A 144 20.69 -22.67 -3.18
N LEU A 145 19.83 -23.01 -4.15
CA LEU A 145 20.17 -24.01 -5.17
C LEU A 145 21.26 -23.47 -6.10
N HIS A 146 21.26 -22.15 -6.34
CA HIS A 146 22.19 -21.45 -7.22
C HIS A 146 22.58 -20.08 -6.64
N ALA A 147 23.87 -19.73 -6.64
CA ALA A 147 24.29 -18.36 -6.35
C ALA A 147 24.19 -17.53 -7.63
N TYR A 148 23.17 -16.66 -7.71
CA TYR A 148 23.10 -15.66 -8.77
C TYR A 148 24.21 -14.60 -8.58
N PRO A 149 24.71 -13.97 -9.66
CA PRO A 149 25.69 -12.90 -9.54
C PRO A 149 25.18 -11.74 -8.68
N PRO A 150 26.04 -11.08 -7.87
CA PRO A 150 25.62 -9.98 -6.99
C PRO A 150 24.86 -8.87 -7.72
N GLU A 151 25.31 -8.49 -8.92
CA GLU A 151 24.65 -7.51 -9.77
C GLU A 151 23.20 -7.92 -10.12
N MET A 152 22.95 -9.20 -10.35
CA MET A 152 21.59 -9.68 -10.63
C MET A 152 20.70 -9.58 -9.39
N THR A 153 21.24 -9.87 -8.21
CA THR A 153 20.53 -9.73 -6.93
C THR A 153 20.21 -8.25 -6.64
N GLU A 154 21.16 -7.34 -6.84
CA GLU A 154 20.95 -5.89 -6.70
C GLU A 154 19.93 -5.34 -7.71
N ASN A 155 19.99 -5.81 -8.95
CA ASN A 155 19.03 -5.45 -10.00
C ASN A 155 17.61 -5.96 -9.67
N ALA A 156 17.48 -7.18 -9.15
CA ALA A 156 16.19 -7.74 -8.75
C ALA A 156 15.56 -6.96 -7.58
N PHE A 157 16.37 -6.61 -6.57
CA PHE A 157 15.94 -5.79 -5.44
C PHE A 157 15.53 -4.38 -5.89
N SER A 158 16.31 -3.76 -6.78
CA SER A 158 16.00 -2.45 -7.34
C SER A 158 14.74 -2.47 -8.19
N LEU A 159 14.56 -3.51 -9.01
CA LEU A 159 13.34 -3.71 -9.79
C LEU A 159 12.11 -3.84 -8.89
N TYR A 160 12.22 -4.61 -7.81
CA TYR A 160 11.13 -4.77 -6.86
C TYR A 160 10.77 -3.46 -6.15
N LYS A 161 11.77 -2.69 -5.72
CA LYS A 161 11.56 -1.33 -5.18
C LYS A 161 10.82 -0.43 -6.18
N MET A 162 11.26 -0.39 -7.43
CA MET A 162 10.60 0.39 -8.49
C MET A 162 9.14 -0.06 -8.73
N ALA A 163 8.87 -1.36 -8.62
CA ALA A 163 7.53 -1.92 -8.77
C ALA A 163 6.58 -1.44 -7.65
N ILE A 164 7.05 -1.41 -6.40
CA ILE A 164 6.28 -0.87 -5.28
C ILE A 164 5.99 0.61 -5.50
N GLU A 165 7.00 1.41 -5.85
CA GLU A 165 6.83 2.84 -6.09
C GLU A 165 5.86 3.11 -7.26
N LEU A 166 5.89 2.27 -8.30
CA LEU A 166 4.97 2.32 -9.43
C LEU A 166 3.54 2.00 -8.98
N ALA A 167 3.33 0.93 -8.20
CA ALA A 167 2.02 0.54 -7.70
C ALA A 167 1.42 1.60 -6.76
N VAL A 168 2.23 2.18 -5.86
CA VAL A 168 1.82 3.31 -5.01
C VAL A 168 1.41 4.51 -5.87
N SER A 169 2.17 4.83 -6.91
CA SER A 169 1.81 5.94 -7.81
C SER A 169 0.49 5.72 -8.57
N ALA A 170 0.12 4.47 -8.86
CA ALA A 170 -1.19 4.14 -9.41
C ALA A 170 -2.32 4.43 -8.41
N TYR A 171 -2.15 4.02 -7.15
CA TYR A 171 -3.16 4.23 -6.09
C TYR A 171 -3.25 5.69 -5.65
N ALA A 172 -2.16 6.44 -5.72
CA ALA A 172 -2.13 7.88 -5.50
C ALA A 172 -2.56 8.67 -6.75
N MET A 173 -3.06 8.01 -7.80
CA MET A 173 -3.52 8.60 -9.06
C MET A 173 -2.55 9.64 -9.65
N LYS A 174 -1.24 9.38 -9.54
CA LYS A 174 -0.21 10.33 -9.96
C LYS A 174 -0.27 10.55 -11.48
N PRO A 175 -0.32 11.80 -11.99
CA PRO A 175 -0.44 12.07 -13.43
C PRO A 175 0.66 11.44 -14.29
N ASP A 176 1.84 11.21 -13.73
CA ASP A 176 2.99 10.64 -14.43
C ASP A 176 3.01 9.11 -14.45
N PHE A 177 2.09 8.43 -13.75
CA PHE A 177 2.01 6.97 -13.66
C PHE A 177 2.09 6.26 -15.04
N PRO A 178 1.32 6.65 -16.08
CA PRO A 178 1.41 5.97 -17.37
C PRO A 178 2.81 6.05 -18.00
N SER A 179 3.49 7.19 -17.84
CA SER A 179 4.86 7.37 -18.32
C SER A 179 5.88 6.54 -17.52
N ARG A 180 5.68 6.41 -16.21
CA ARG A 180 6.50 5.56 -15.33
C ARG A 180 6.28 4.08 -15.63
N ALA A 181 5.04 3.66 -15.88
CA ALA A 181 4.71 2.29 -16.28
C ALA A 181 5.45 1.92 -17.57
N ARG A 182 5.43 2.78 -18.60
CA ARG A 182 6.20 2.56 -19.84
C ARG A 182 7.70 2.40 -19.58
N LYS A 183 8.30 3.27 -18.77
CA LYS A 183 9.73 3.17 -18.39
C LYS A 183 10.01 1.87 -17.63
N PHE A 184 9.19 1.52 -16.65
CA PHE A 184 9.31 0.29 -15.88
C PHE A 184 9.26 -0.95 -16.79
N THR A 185 8.31 -1.02 -17.72
CA THR A 185 8.20 -2.15 -18.66
C THR A 185 9.42 -2.29 -19.56
N ALA A 186 10.11 -1.20 -19.91
CA ALA A 186 11.34 -1.23 -20.68
C ALA A 186 12.56 -1.75 -19.88
N THR A 187 12.47 -1.76 -18.54
CA THR A 187 13.51 -2.31 -17.66
C THR A 187 13.30 -3.78 -17.29
N LEU A 188 12.18 -4.38 -17.69
CA LEU A 188 11.87 -5.76 -17.33
C LEU A 188 12.83 -6.73 -18.04
N PRO A 189 13.34 -7.76 -17.33
CA PRO A 189 13.93 -8.91 -17.99
C PRO A 189 12.94 -9.52 -18.98
N SER A 190 13.43 -9.94 -20.15
CA SER A 190 12.58 -10.45 -21.25
C SER A 190 11.67 -11.61 -20.83
N SER A 191 12.17 -12.50 -19.96
CA SER A 191 11.40 -13.61 -19.40
C SER A 191 10.30 -13.18 -18.44
N LEU A 192 10.46 -12.05 -17.75
CA LEU A 192 9.52 -11.60 -16.72
C LEU A 192 8.26 -10.98 -17.33
N GLY A 193 8.39 -10.28 -18.47
CA GLY A 193 7.23 -9.69 -19.16
C GLY A 193 6.21 -10.73 -19.64
N ALA A 194 6.68 -11.92 -20.00
CA ALA A 194 5.86 -13.06 -20.44
C ALA A 194 5.31 -13.89 -19.28
N PHE A 195 5.67 -13.60 -18.02
CA PHE A 195 5.18 -14.35 -16.87
C PHE A 195 3.66 -14.26 -16.79
N ILE A 196 2.99 -15.40 -16.65
CA ILE A 196 1.53 -15.43 -16.54
C ILE A 196 1.12 -15.17 -15.10
N TYR A 197 0.60 -13.97 -14.85
CA TYR A 197 0.04 -13.61 -13.55
C TYR A 197 -1.40 -14.12 -13.45
N THR A 198 -1.61 -15.04 -12.52
CA THR A 198 -2.95 -15.52 -12.14
C THR A 198 -3.34 -14.89 -10.80
N SER A 199 -4.46 -14.18 -10.80
CA SER A 199 -5.14 -13.67 -9.61
C SER A 199 -6.37 -14.52 -9.31
N LYS A 200 -6.67 -14.67 -8.02
CA LYS A 200 -7.88 -15.32 -7.53
C LYS A 200 -8.62 -14.41 -6.57
N ALA A 201 -9.93 -14.32 -6.71
CA ALA A 201 -10.79 -13.59 -5.80
C ALA A 201 -10.63 -14.17 -4.39
N ASP A 202 -10.40 -13.27 -3.44
CA ASP A 202 -10.22 -13.60 -2.04
C ASP A 202 -11.04 -12.62 -1.21
N LYS A 203 -12.08 -13.15 -0.58
CA LYS A 203 -13.06 -12.35 0.16
C LYS A 203 -12.46 -11.57 1.32
N TYR A 204 -11.48 -12.13 2.02
CA TYR A 204 -10.86 -11.49 3.18
C TYR A 204 -9.86 -10.42 2.75
N THR A 205 -9.08 -10.70 1.70
CA THR A 205 -8.22 -9.70 1.03
C THR A 205 -9.07 -8.50 0.58
N TRP A 206 -10.21 -8.75 -0.04
CA TRP A 206 -11.14 -7.71 -0.49
C TRP A 206 -11.68 -6.87 0.67
N ARG A 207 -12.26 -7.53 1.68
CA ARG A 207 -12.81 -6.88 2.88
C ARG A 207 -11.78 -6.09 3.68
N GLY A 208 -10.55 -6.61 3.78
CA GLY A 208 -9.41 -5.98 4.44
C GLY A 208 -8.83 -4.80 3.65
N SER A 209 -9.25 -4.62 2.40
CA SER A 209 -8.82 -3.52 1.53
C SER A 209 -9.83 -2.39 1.42
N GLU A 210 -10.91 -2.42 2.22
CA GLU A 210 -11.90 -1.34 2.26
C GLU A 210 -11.26 -0.02 2.74
N PRO A 211 -11.32 1.07 1.96
CA PRO A 211 -10.64 2.33 2.28
C PRO A 211 -10.97 2.89 3.65
N ALA A 212 -12.22 2.80 4.11
CA ALA A 212 -12.62 3.30 5.42
C ALA A 212 -11.93 2.56 6.59
N LYS A 213 -11.75 1.23 6.46
CA LYS A 213 -11.04 0.41 7.45
C LYS A 213 -9.54 0.69 7.42
N VAL A 214 -8.96 0.79 6.23
CA VAL A 214 -7.53 1.13 6.06
C VAL A 214 -7.23 2.52 6.62
N LYS A 215 -8.11 3.50 6.37
CA LYS A 215 -8.00 4.84 6.94
C LYS A 215 -8.05 4.81 8.46
N SER A 216 -8.94 4.02 9.05
CA SER A 216 -9.03 3.86 10.50
C SER A 216 -7.72 3.30 11.11
N LEU A 217 -7.07 2.36 10.40
CA LEU A 217 -5.74 1.90 10.77
C LEU A 217 -4.70 3.03 10.65
N ALA A 218 -4.67 3.75 9.53
CA ALA A 218 -3.76 4.87 9.31
C ALA A 218 -3.87 5.92 10.42
N ASP A 219 -5.10 6.36 10.74
CA ASP A 219 -5.38 7.32 11.81
C ASP A 219 -4.84 6.81 13.17
N SER A 220 -5.02 5.52 13.46
CA SER A 220 -4.50 4.90 14.68
C SER A 220 -2.97 4.92 14.75
N VAL A 221 -2.29 4.62 13.65
CA VAL A 221 -0.83 4.64 13.54
C VAL A 221 -0.29 6.06 13.69
N LEU A 222 -0.87 7.02 12.95
CA LEU A 222 -0.43 8.41 12.90
C LEU A 222 -0.56 9.10 14.26
N ARG A 223 -1.55 8.74 15.09
CA ARG A 223 -1.66 9.23 16.48
C ARG A 223 -0.44 8.87 17.36
N ARG A 224 0.30 7.81 17.01
CA ARG A 224 1.54 7.40 17.70
C ARG A 224 2.80 7.87 16.98
N GLY A 225 2.67 8.52 15.83
CA GLY A 225 3.77 8.95 14.97
C GLY A 225 3.77 8.20 13.65
N ARG A 226 4.06 8.95 12.58
CA ARG A 226 4.18 8.42 11.22
C ARG A 226 5.36 7.44 11.13
N PRO A 227 5.17 6.23 10.59
CA PRO A 227 6.27 5.32 10.32
C PRO A 227 7.09 5.83 9.13
N GLU A 228 8.38 5.51 9.11
CA GLU A 228 9.21 5.70 7.92
C GLU A 228 8.89 4.68 6.83
N ILE A 229 8.54 3.45 7.25
CA ILE A 229 8.17 2.35 6.35
C ILE A 229 7.06 1.46 6.95
N ALA A 230 6.11 1.09 6.10
CA ALA A 230 5.15 0.03 6.35
C ALA A 230 5.63 -1.26 5.66
N VAL A 231 5.58 -2.39 6.37
CA VAL A 231 5.98 -3.72 5.90
C VAL A 231 4.75 -4.63 5.94
N GLY A 232 4.18 -4.91 4.76
CA GLY A 232 3.00 -5.75 4.60
C GLY A 232 3.34 -7.22 4.34
N LEU A 233 2.46 -8.13 4.73
CA LEU A 233 2.52 -9.54 4.39
C LEU A 233 1.80 -9.81 3.05
N ALA A 234 2.56 -10.07 1.99
CA ALA A 234 1.99 -10.51 0.72
C ALA A 234 1.48 -11.96 0.85
N HIS A 235 0.36 -12.33 0.22
CA HIS A 235 -0.31 -11.59 -0.86
C HIS A 235 -1.53 -10.75 -0.43
N GLY A 236 -2.10 -11.03 0.74
CA GLY A 236 -3.36 -10.42 1.18
C GLY A 236 -3.24 -8.91 1.45
N SER A 237 -2.15 -8.48 2.06
CA SER A 237 -2.02 -7.09 2.48
C SER A 237 -1.62 -6.13 1.36
N ILE A 238 -1.46 -6.59 0.11
CA ILE A 238 -0.94 -5.74 -0.98
C ILE A 238 -1.86 -4.55 -1.25
N MET A 239 -3.15 -4.80 -1.43
CA MET A 239 -4.14 -3.77 -1.74
C MET A 239 -4.31 -2.80 -0.57
N ALA A 240 -4.49 -3.34 0.65
CA ALA A 240 -4.54 -2.54 1.87
C ALA A 240 -3.26 -1.72 2.10
N GLY A 241 -2.09 -2.30 1.84
CA GLY A 241 -0.78 -1.69 2.04
C GLY A 241 -0.51 -0.53 1.11
N LEU A 242 -0.93 -0.64 -0.16
CA LEU A 242 -0.85 0.45 -1.11
C LEU A 242 -1.70 1.66 -0.67
N LEU A 243 -2.95 1.42 -0.24
CA LEU A 243 -3.79 2.47 0.33
C LEU A 243 -3.17 3.06 1.59
N LEU A 244 -2.70 2.21 2.50
CA LEU A 244 -2.11 2.60 3.77
C LEU A 244 -0.86 3.49 3.58
N ALA A 245 0.00 3.15 2.62
CA ALA A 245 1.19 3.94 2.31
C ALA A 245 0.84 5.31 1.73
N CYS A 246 -0.19 5.39 0.88
CA CYS A 246 -0.68 6.67 0.36
C CYS A 246 -1.26 7.53 1.50
N MET A 247 -2.07 6.94 2.38
CA MET A 247 -2.68 7.64 3.51
C MET A 247 -1.66 8.08 4.57
N MET A 248 -0.60 7.31 4.83
CA MET A 248 0.40 7.69 5.83
C MET A 248 1.55 8.51 5.25
N ASP A 249 1.65 8.62 3.92
CA ASP A 249 2.79 9.22 3.20
C ASP A 249 4.12 8.63 3.72
N CYS A 250 4.23 7.30 3.64
CA CYS A 250 5.41 6.55 4.09
C CYS A 250 5.91 5.57 3.02
N ARG A 251 7.13 5.04 3.21
CA ARG A 251 7.64 3.97 2.35
C ARG A 251 6.83 2.70 2.56
N LEU A 252 6.84 1.82 1.56
CA LEU A 252 6.17 0.53 1.61
C LEU A 252 7.15 -0.58 1.21
N TRP A 253 7.05 -1.73 1.87
CA TRP A 253 7.71 -2.97 1.50
C TRP A 253 6.76 -4.13 1.71
N PHE A 254 6.82 -5.17 0.88
CA PHE A 254 6.13 -6.42 1.16
C PHE A 254 7.12 -7.55 1.33
N LEU A 255 6.85 -8.40 2.31
CA LEU A 255 7.49 -9.71 2.46
C LEU A 255 6.46 -10.78 2.14
N ARG A 256 6.89 -11.86 1.48
CA ARG A 256 5.97 -12.97 1.23
C ARG A 256 5.75 -13.72 2.52
N PHE A 257 4.49 -13.83 2.93
CA PHE A 257 4.12 -14.78 3.96
C PHE A 257 2.67 -15.21 3.78
N SER A 258 2.48 -16.40 3.19
CA SER A 258 1.15 -16.92 2.95
C SER A 258 1.05 -18.40 3.32
N MET A 259 0.61 -18.66 4.55
CA MET A 259 0.39 -20.02 5.08
C MET A 259 -0.60 -20.83 4.23
N PHE A 260 -1.65 -20.20 3.71
CA PHE A 260 -2.69 -20.91 2.95
C PHE A 260 -2.37 -21.06 1.46
N LYS A 261 -1.96 -19.97 0.79
CA LYS A 261 -1.73 -19.98 -0.68
C LYS A 261 -0.36 -20.54 -1.08
N ARG A 262 0.62 -20.53 -0.17
CA ARG A 262 2.02 -20.89 -0.45
C ARG A 262 2.62 -21.88 0.55
N LYS A 263 1.86 -22.27 1.58
CA LYS A 263 2.32 -23.15 2.67
C LYS A 263 3.59 -22.64 3.35
N ASP A 264 3.79 -21.32 3.35
CA ASP A 264 4.91 -20.70 4.04
C ASP A 264 4.76 -20.97 5.55
N VAL A 265 5.83 -21.45 6.20
CA VAL A 265 5.85 -21.65 7.66
C VAL A 265 6.31 -20.41 8.44
N ARG A 266 7.01 -19.50 7.75
CA ARG A 266 7.59 -18.26 8.26
C ARG A 266 7.61 -17.22 7.13
N PRO A 267 7.74 -15.92 7.44
CA PRO A 267 8.00 -14.90 6.42
C PRO A 267 9.25 -15.22 5.61
N VAL A 268 9.15 -15.06 4.30
CA VAL A 268 10.28 -15.26 3.39
C VAL A 268 11.06 -13.94 3.30
N ILE A 269 12.28 -13.96 3.82
CA ILE A 269 13.17 -12.79 3.92
C ILE A 269 14.48 -13.12 3.20
N THR A 270 14.83 -12.33 2.18
CA THR A 270 16.14 -12.41 1.51
C THR A 270 17.20 -11.65 2.31
N PRO A 271 18.51 -11.89 2.08
CA PRO A 271 19.56 -11.11 2.71
C PRO A 271 19.46 -9.59 2.47
N MET A 272 18.94 -9.18 1.30
CA MET A 272 18.74 -7.76 0.99
C MET A 272 17.53 -7.17 1.73
N ASP A 273 16.47 -7.95 1.94
CA ASP A 273 15.34 -7.53 2.78
C ASP A 273 15.81 -7.28 4.21
N GLU A 274 16.58 -8.21 4.77
CA GLU A 274 17.14 -8.05 6.12
C GLU A 274 18.04 -6.83 6.21
N THR A 275 18.94 -6.63 5.25
CA THR A 275 19.82 -5.44 5.19
C THR A 275 19.00 -4.14 5.15
N MET A 276 17.94 -4.10 4.34
CA MET A 276 17.05 -2.95 4.24
C MET A 276 16.31 -2.68 5.54
N LEU A 277 15.76 -3.71 6.20
CA LEU A 277 15.07 -3.57 7.49
C LEU A 277 16.02 -3.09 8.59
N ARG A 278 17.25 -3.62 8.64
CA ARG A 278 18.28 -3.18 9.60
C ARG A 278 18.72 -1.73 9.40
N SER A 279 18.54 -1.17 8.20
CA SER A 279 18.87 0.24 7.94
C SER A 279 17.98 1.23 8.70
N PHE A 280 16.84 0.78 9.25
CA PHE A 280 15.95 1.56 10.11
C PHE A 280 16.27 1.40 11.61
N GLY A 281 17.50 1.01 11.95
CA GLY A 281 17.95 0.92 13.34
C GLY A 281 17.24 -0.18 14.13
N GLN A 282 16.68 0.18 15.29
CA GLN A 282 15.96 -0.78 16.14
C GLN A 282 14.49 -0.95 15.71
N GLY A 283 14.03 -0.26 14.66
CA GLY A 283 12.70 -0.44 14.10
C GLY A 283 11.65 0.55 14.57
N GLU A 284 12.01 1.64 15.25
CA GLU A 284 11.04 2.65 15.72
C GLU A 284 10.19 3.24 14.58
N GLY A 285 10.79 3.35 13.39
CA GLY A 285 10.15 3.81 12.15
C GLY A 285 9.42 2.71 11.36
N ILE A 286 9.38 1.46 11.83
CA ILE A 286 8.77 0.33 11.10
C ILE A 286 7.36 0.03 11.65
N LEU A 287 6.39 -0.04 10.74
CA LEU A 287 5.07 -0.66 10.99
C LEU A 287 4.99 -1.98 10.22
N VAL A 288 4.88 -3.12 10.91
CA VAL A 288 4.54 -4.42 10.33
C VAL A 288 3.02 -4.58 10.34
N PHE A 289 2.39 -4.95 9.24
CA PHE A 289 0.93 -5.08 9.21
C PHE A 289 0.40 -6.15 8.27
N ASP A 290 -0.81 -6.62 8.56
CA ASP A 290 -1.59 -7.54 7.72
C ASP A 290 -3.00 -6.99 7.48
N GLU A 291 -3.69 -7.40 6.42
CA GLU A 291 -5.07 -6.94 6.17
C GLU A 291 -6.08 -7.60 7.13
N ASP A 292 -5.84 -8.85 7.50
CA ASP A 292 -6.74 -9.63 8.33
C ASP A 292 -6.00 -10.46 9.38
N SER A 293 -6.35 -10.26 10.64
CA SER A 293 -5.85 -11.02 11.79
C SER A 293 -6.99 -11.84 12.40
N ALA A 294 -7.29 -12.97 11.76
CA ALA A 294 -8.30 -13.93 12.22
C ALA A 294 -7.84 -14.70 13.48
N SER A 295 -6.98 -15.72 13.34
CA SER A 295 -6.41 -16.42 14.51
C SER A 295 -5.35 -15.60 15.22
N GLY A 296 -4.66 -14.70 14.49
CA GLY A 296 -3.49 -13.95 14.95
C GLY A 296 -2.15 -14.67 14.70
N THR A 297 -2.17 -15.90 14.16
CA THR A 297 -0.96 -16.70 13.92
C THR A 297 0.00 -16.03 12.94
N THR A 298 -0.49 -15.59 11.77
CA THR A 298 0.34 -14.98 10.73
C THR A 298 1.04 -13.73 11.24
N LEU A 299 0.28 -12.79 11.80
CA LEU A 299 0.83 -11.54 12.32
C LEU A 299 1.77 -11.78 13.51
N SER A 300 1.49 -12.77 14.38
CA SER A 300 2.40 -13.15 15.47
C SER A 300 3.75 -13.68 14.96
N LEU A 301 3.73 -14.59 13.99
CA LEU A 301 4.95 -15.19 13.43
C LEU A 301 5.79 -14.13 12.70
N MET A 302 5.13 -13.20 12.01
CA MET A 302 5.78 -12.07 11.38
C MET A 302 6.38 -11.11 12.42
N ALA A 303 5.64 -10.74 13.46
CA ALA A 303 6.13 -9.87 14.53
C ALA A 303 7.35 -10.48 15.24
N GLU A 304 7.36 -11.80 15.47
CA GLU A 304 8.51 -12.51 16.02
C GLU A 304 9.73 -12.45 15.08
N THR A 305 9.53 -12.78 13.79
CA THR A 305 10.63 -12.79 12.81
C THR A 305 11.21 -11.39 12.58
N ILE A 306 10.37 -10.37 12.42
CA ILE A 306 10.82 -8.99 12.24
C ILE A 306 11.37 -8.42 13.55
N GLY A 307 10.81 -8.79 14.70
CA GLY A 307 11.30 -8.36 16.01
C GLY A 307 12.73 -8.82 16.30
N ALA A 308 13.18 -9.94 15.71
CA ALA A 308 14.59 -10.35 15.79
C ALA A 308 15.54 -9.44 14.97
N ILE A 309 15.02 -8.71 13.98
CA ILE A 309 15.76 -7.78 13.12
C ILE A 309 15.63 -6.34 13.63
N ALA A 310 14.42 -5.98 14.05
CA ALA A 310 13.94 -4.64 14.40
C ALA A 310 13.03 -4.71 15.64
N PRO A 311 13.59 -4.81 16.86
CA PRO A 311 12.85 -5.14 18.08
C PRO A 311 11.77 -4.14 18.52
N LYS A 312 11.81 -2.91 17.99
CA LYS A 312 10.86 -1.84 18.30
C LYS A 312 9.85 -1.58 17.17
N ALA A 313 9.82 -2.44 16.16
CA ALA A 313 8.79 -2.39 15.13
C ALA A 313 7.40 -2.50 15.76
N ARG A 314 6.49 -1.62 15.33
CA ARG A 314 5.08 -1.66 15.73
C ARG A 314 4.30 -2.59 14.81
N THR A 315 3.17 -3.09 15.31
CA THR A 315 2.30 -4.00 14.59
C THR A 315 0.94 -3.37 14.29
N GLY A 316 0.36 -3.70 13.15
CA GLY A 316 -0.93 -3.19 12.70
C GLY A 316 -1.78 -4.28 12.06
N SER A 317 -3.09 -4.13 12.11
CA SER A 317 -3.99 -4.94 11.30
C SER A 317 -5.22 -4.13 10.86
N VAL A 318 -5.63 -4.26 9.59
CA VAL A 318 -6.81 -3.54 9.11
C VAL A 318 -8.06 -4.11 9.77
N ILE A 319 -8.23 -5.43 9.74
CA ILE A 319 -9.28 -6.16 10.43
C ILE A 319 -8.66 -7.08 11.47
N ARG A 320 -9.10 -6.97 12.72
CA ARG A 320 -8.79 -7.95 13.77
C ARG A 320 -10.07 -8.65 14.19
N HIS A 321 -10.12 -9.97 14.09
CA HIS A 321 -11.21 -10.74 14.69
C HIS A 321 -11.14 -10.68 16.21
N ALA A 322 -12.28 -10.57 16.88
CA ALA A 322 -12.35 -10.48 18.34
C ALA A 322 -11.72 -11.69 19.03
N SER A 323 -11.85 -12.87 18.41
CA SER A 323 -11.29 -14.15 18.84
C SER A 323 -9.78 -14.30 18.60
N SER A 324 -9.15 -13.36 17.88
CA SER A 324 -7.72 -13.40 17.58
C SER A 324 -6.87 -13.37 18.85
N CYS A 325 -5.95 -14.32 18.99
CA CYS A 325 -5.07 -14.41 20.15
C CYS A 325 -3.96 -13.34 20.13
N PHE A 326 -3.65 -12.79 18.95
CA PHE A 326 -2.69 -11.71 18.79
C PHE A 326 -3.39 -10.35 18.90
N LYS A 327 -2.72 -9.40 19.57
CA LYS A 327 -3.19 -8.03 19.76
C LYS A 327 -2.15 -7.08 19.17
N PRO A 328 -2.30 -6.63 17.92
CA PRO A 328 -1.40 -5.67 17.34
C PRO A 328 -1.54 -4.31 18.04
N ASP A 329 -0.49 -3.50 17.94
CA ASP A 329 -0.44 -2.15 18.52
C ASP A 329 -1.51 -1.22 17.93
N HIS A 330 -1.87 -1.48 16.67
CA HIS A 330 -2.85 -0.71 15.90
C HIS A 330 -3.88 -1.61 15.22
N VAL A 331 -5.15 -1.24 15.29
CA VAL A 331 -6.26 -1.94 14.64
C VAL A 331 -7.14 -0.92 13.91
N GLY A 332 -7.50 -1.21 12.66
CA GLY A 332 -8.47 -0.42 11.90
C GLY A 332 -9.90 -0.71 12.35
N ARG A 333 -10.30 -1.98 12.37
CA ARG A 333 -11.62 -2.44 12.82
C ARG A 333 -11.54 -3.75 13.58
N ILE A 334 -12.31 -3.86 14.66
CA ILE A 334 -12.55 -5.14 15.33
C ILE A 334 -13.79 -5.79 14.69
N TRP A 335 -13.63 -7.02 14.21
CA TRP A 335 -14.70 -7.82 13.64
C TRP A 335 -15.24 -8.81 14.68
N TRP A 336 -16.56 -8.79 14.88
CA TRP A 336 -17.30 -9.76 15.67
C TRP A 336 -18.09 -10.59 14.67
N ASP A 337 -17.81 -11.89 14.59
CA ASP A 337 -18.43 -12.80 13.63
C ASP A 337 -19.95 -12.86 13.78
#